data_AF-N9VCN0-F1
#
_entry.id   AF-N9VCN0-F1
#
_cell.length_a   1.000
_cell.length_b   1.000
_cell.length_c   1.000
_cell.angle_alpha   90.00
_cell.angle_beta   90.00
_cell.angle_gamma   90.00
#
_symmetry.space_group_name_H-M   'P 1'
#
loop_
_entity.id
_entity.type
_entity.pdbx_description
1 polymer ?
#
loop_
_entity_poly.entity_id
_entity_poly.type
_entity_poly.pdbx_seq_one_letter_code
_entity_poly.pdbx_strand_id
1 'polypeptide(L)'
;MTDKSKKALKWTSIASAAILAPVAFAVIPYAIQKSIFKKENQRLDDKFNLKNEEYKLKIKDDEKTLKEKEAKIKEINEKITKETEETKKKELSNQLEALKKELFELDTKNKKVYNEIVFPVLEESAIKGYGIDSDSILERTKIYLETKSKEFENTKNELAKKIKLESPKNKQESEEVLKFYKKWTETFNKIRKSNLDINKTKEETWADWVKKINDEYVSTKEAHSKLELK
;
A
#
# COMPACT_ATOMS: atom_id res chain seq x y z
N MET A 1 -39.27 24.19 35.85
CA MET A 1 -38.56 23.13 35.08
C MET A 1 -37.06 23.29 35.31
N THR A 2 -36.44 22.33 35.98
CA THR A 2 -35.06 22.39 36.49
C THR A 2 -33.98 22.16 35.43
N ASP A 3 -32.90 22.93 35.51
CA ASP A 3 -31.71 23.00 34.63
C ASP A 3 -30.87 21.71 34.46
N LYS A 4 -31.37 20.55 34.92
CA LYS A 4 -30.67 19.26 34.80
C LYS A 4 -30.97 18.48 33.52
N SER A 5 -31.97 18.89 32.72
CA SER A 5 -32.33 18.19 31.47
C SER A 5 -31.59 18.67 30.21
N LYS A 6 -30.86 19.80 30.26
CA LYS A 6 -30.10 20.33 29.10
C LYS A 6 -28.68 19.77 28.95
N LYS A 7 -28.14 19.07 29.96
CA LYS A 7 -26.80 18.46 29.90
C LYS A 7 -26.81 16.99 29.45
N ALA A 8 -27.93 16.29 29.54
CA ALA A 8 -28.05 14.89 29.13
C ALA A 8 -28.20 14.71 27.61
N LEU A 9 -28.59 15.74 26.86
CA LEU A 9 -28.83 15.65 25.41
C LEU A 9 -27.59 15.90 24.53
N LYS A 10 -26.43 16.27 25.11
CA LYS A 10 -25.22 16.59 24.32
C LYS A 10 -24.17 15.48 24.26
N TRP A 11 -24.35 14.39 25.00
CA TRP A 11 -23.38 13.30 25.07
C TRP A 11 -23.77 12.04 24.28
N THR A 12 -25.04 11.88 23.91
CA THR A 12 -25.52 10.70 23.17
C THR A 12 -25.54 10.86 21.65
N SER A 13 -25.26 12.06 21.11
CA SER A 13 -25.26 12.32 19.67
C SER A 13 -23.88 12.29 18.99
N ILE A 14 -22.79 12.08 19.75
CA ILE A 14 -21.42 12.03 19.19
C ILE A 14 -21.02 10.62 18.77
N ALA A 15 -21.64 9.58 19.35
CA ALA A 15 -21.28 8.19 19.06
C ALA A 15 -21.80 7.67 17.69
N SER A 16 -22.80 8.33 17.10
CA SER A 16 -23.43 7.88 15.85
C SER A 16 -22.87 8.54 14.57
N ALA A 17 -21.86 9.41 14.67
CA ALA A 17 -21.25 10.08 13.51
C ALA A 17 -20.07 9.31 12.88
N ALA A 18 -19.92 8.02 13.16
CA ALA A 18 -18.76 7.24 12.72
C ALA A 18 -18.72 6.92 11.21
N ILE A 19 -19.80 7.16 10.46
CA ILE A 19 -19.83 6.95 9.00
C ILE A 19 -20.75 8.00 8.36
N LEU A 20 -20.34 9.27 8.35
CA LEU A 20 -21.05 10.27 7.54
C LEU A 20 -20.66 10.07 6.07
N ALA A 21 -21.62 9.58 5.28
CA ALA A 21 -21.49 9.49 3.82
C ALA A 21 -21.12 10.88 3.23
N PRO A 22 -20.44 10.94 2.07
CA PRO A 22 -20.02 12.20 1.44
C PRO A 22 -21.12 13.27 1.30
N VAL A 23 -22.38 12.82 1.15
CA VAL A 23 -23.56 13.69 1.01
C VAL A 23 -23.89 14.46 2.30
N ALA A 24 -23.62 13.88 3.48
CA ALA A 24 -23.91 14.53 4.75
C ALA A 24 -22.94 15.68 5.09
N PHE A 25 -21.74 15.70 4.48
CA PHE A 25 -20.79 16.79 4.65
C PHE A 25 -21.19 18.04 3.87
N ALA A 26 -21.92 17.93 2.74
CA ALA A 26 -22.27 19.08 1.91
C ALA A 26 -23.09 20.17 2.65
N VAL A 27 -23.78 19.80 3.74
CA VAL A 27 -24.64 20.71 4.52
C VAL A 27 -23.95 21.21 5.80
N ILE A 28 -22.81 20.62 6.18
CA ILE A 28 -22.06 21.00 7.40
C ILE A 28 -21.12 22.16 7.05
N PRO A 29 -21.10 23.27 7.80
CA PRO A 29 -20.13 24.35 7.60
C PRO A 29 -18.68 23.84 7.59
N TYR A 30 -17.87 24.33 6.64
CA TYR A 30 -16.49 23.88 6.42
C TYR A 30 -15.63 23.89 7.70
N ALA A 31 -15.81 24.88 8.57
CA ALA A 31 -15.09 24.95 9.85
C ALA A 31 -15.34 23.72 10.76
N ILE A 32 -16.56 23.19 10.79
CA ILE A 32 -16.91 21.98 11.54
C ILE A 32 -16.32 20.75 10.84
N GLN A 33 -16.37 20.70 9.51
CA GLN A 33 -15.75 19.62 8.74
C GLN A 33 -14.25 19.53 9.01
N LYS A 34 -13.53 20.67 8.99
CA LYS A 34 -12.10 20.73 9.25
C LYS A 34 -11.73 20.21 10.64
N SER A 35 -12.56 20.47 11.65
CA SER A 35 -12.36 19.91 12.99
C SER A 35 -12.50 18.40 13.00
N ILE A 36 -13.48 17.84 12.28
CA ILE A 36 -13.66 16.40 12.12
C ILE A 36 -12.48 15.77 11.36
N PHE A 37 -12.05 16.40 10.26
CA PHE A 37 -10.92 15.93 9.44
C PHE A 37 -9.63 15.91 10.25
N LYS A 38 -9.37 16.97 11.03
CA LYS A 38 -8.22 17.05 11.92
C LYS A 38 -8.23 15.94 12.97
N LYS A 39 -9.38 15.66 13.59
CA LYS A 39 -9.51 14.57 14.58
C LYS A 39 -9.26 13.21 13.95
N GLU A 40 -9.81 12.95 12.77
CA GLU A 40 -9.61 11.68 12.08
C GLU A 40 -8.16 11.51 11.62
N ASN A 41 -7.54 12.56 11.07
CA ASN A 41 -6.12 12.53 10.72
C ASN A 41 -5.24 12.29 11.94
N GLN A 42 -5.50 12.96 13.06
CA GLN A 42 -4.76 12.75 14.31
C GLN A 42 -4.90 11.31 14.83
N ARG A 43 -6.11 10.74 14.77
CA ARG A 43 -6.32 9.32 15.12
C ARG A 43 -5.48 8.38 14.25
N LEU A 44 -5.38 8.67 12.96
CA LEU A 44 -4.56 7.89 12.02
C LEU A 44 -3.07 8.09 12.26
N ASP A 45 -2.63 9.30 12.60
CA ASP A 45 -1.26 9.60 13.00
C ASP A 45 -0.85 8.83 14.25
N ASP A 46 -1.65 8.91 15.31
CA ASP A 46 -1.39 8.21 16.57
C ASP A 46 -1.34 6.69 16.36
N LYS A 47 -2.27 6.16 15.55
CA LYS A 47 -2.31 4.73 15.20
C LYS A 47 -1.07 4.31 14.41
N PHE A 48 -0.65 5.12 13.44
CA PHE A 48 0.55 4.84 12.64
C PHE A 48 1.79 4.85 13.53
N ASN A 49 1.96 5.87 14.37
CA ASN A 49 3.10 5.98 15.26
C ASN A 49 3.17 4.77 16.21
N LEU A 50 2.06 4.41 16.83
CA LEU A 50 1.98 3.23 17.70
C LEU A 50 2.39 1.95 16.97
N LYS A 51 1.84 1.71 15.76
CA LYS A 51 2.11 0.50 14.98
C LYS A 51 3.52 0.46 14.41
N ASN A 52 4.07 1.62 14.05
CA ASN A 52 5.45 1.73 13.60
C ASN A 52 6.44 1.45 14.73
N GLU A 53 6.18 1.92 15.95
CA GLU A 53 6.99 1.58 17.12
C GLU A 53 6.85 0.09 17.49
N GLU A 54 5.64 -0.49 17.41
CA GLU A 54 5.45 -1.94 17.56
C GLU A 54 6.29 -2.72 16.55
N TYR A 55 6.29 -2.31 15.29
CA TYR A 55 7.11 -2.91 14.24
C TYR A 55 8.60 -2.83 14.58
N LYS A 56 9.12 -1.63 14.88
CA LYS A 56 10.53 -1.42 15.25
C LYS A 56 10.97 -2.31 16.41
N LEU A 57 10.11 -2.47 17.42
CA LEU A 57 10.40 -3.34 18.56
C LEU A 57 10.47 -4.82 18.15
N LYS A 58 9.56 -5.30 17.30
CA LYS A 58 9.56 -6.70 16.84
C LYS A 58 10.74 -7.06 15.95
N ILE A 59 11.24 -6.11 15.17
CA ILE A 59 12.36 -6.35 14.25
C ILE A 59 13.71 -5.92 14.82
N LYS A 60 13.78 -5.39 16.05
CA LYS A 60 15.01 -4.78 16.59
C LYS A 60 16.23 -5.70 16.53
N ASP A 61 16.07 -6.96 16.94
CA ASP A 61 17.16 -7.94 16.95
C ASP A 61 17.51 -8.41 15.53
N ASP A 62 16.49 -8.56 14.67
CA ASP A 62 16.66 -8.89 13.26
C ASP A 62 17.37 -7.73 12.52
N GLU A 63 17.06 -6.47 12.82
CA GLU A 63 17.69 -5.28 12.22
C GLU A 63 19.18 -5.17 12.59
N LYS A 64 19.51 -5.47 13.86
CA LYS A 64 20.91 -5.56 14.29
C LYS A 64 21.64 -6.66 13.53
N THR A 65 21.02 -7.83 13.41
CA THR A 65 21.56 -8.99 12.68
C THR A 65 21.75 -8.67 11.19
N LEU A 66 20.81 -7.94 10.57
CA LEU A 66 20.91 -7.45 9.20
C LEU A 66 22.17 -6.60 9.01
N LYS A 67 22.35 -5.56 9.82
CA LYS A 67 23.51 -4.65 9.72
C LYS A 67 24.84 -5.39 9.87
N GLU A 68 24.91 -6.34 10.80
CA GLU A 68 26.10 -7.19 10.98
C GLU A 68 26.39 -8.07 9.75
N LYS A 69 25.35 -8.66 9.15
CA LYS A 69 25.49 -9.47 7.93
C LYS A 69 25.85 -8.63 6.71
N GLU A 70 25.27 -7.43 6.54
CA GLU A 70 25.63 -6.48 5.47
C GLU A 70 27.10 -6.06 5.55
N ALA A 71 27.58 -5.76 6.77
CA ALA A 71 28.98 -5.43 7.00
C ALA A 71 29.91 -6.60 6.63
N LYS A 72 29.56 -7.84 7.04
CA LYS A 72 30.32 -9.05 6.69
C LYS A 72 30.33 -9.32 5.18
N ILE A 73 29.20 -9.12 4.49
CA ILE A 73 29.11 -9.23 3.03
C ILE A 73 30.07 -8.25 2.36
N LYS A 74 30.12 -7.00 2.83
CA LYS A 74 31.05 -5.99 2.30
C LYS A 74 32.51 -6.41 2.52
N GLU A 75 32.84 -6.87 3.72
CA GLU A 75 34.19 -7.36 4.06
C GLU A 75 34.61 -8.56 3.19
N ILE A 76 33.74 -9.56 3.02
CA ILE A 76 34.03 -10.74 2.19
C ILE A 76 34.18 -10.36 0.72
N ASN A 77 33.37 -9.44 0.20
CA ASN A 77 33.53 -8.92 -1.16
C ASN A 77 34.90 -8.25 -1.35
N GLU A 78 35.35 -7.44 -0.38
CA GLU A 78 36.68 -6.82 -0.42
C GLU A 78 37.83 -7.84 -0.30
N LYS A 79 37.62 -8.96 0.40
CA LYS A 79 38.58 -10.08 0.45
C LYS A 79 38.64 -10.80 -0.89
N ILE A 80 37.49 -11.11 -1.51
CA ILE A 80 37.42 -11.77 -2.83
C ILE A 80 38.13 -10.95 -3.91
N THR A 81 38.04 -9.62 -3.89
CA THR A 81 38.70 -8.77 -4.90
C THR A 81 40.22 -8.71 -4.75
N LYS A 82 40.76 -9.02 -3.56
CA LYS A 82 42.20 -9.02 -3.26
C LYS A 82 42.84 -10.42 -3.30
N GLU A 83 42.02 -11.46 -3.27
CA GLU A 83 42.47 -12.85 -3.23
C GLU A 83 42.88 -13.36 -4.63
N THR A 84 44.03 -14.02 -4.69
CA THR A 84 44.61 -14.56 -5.94
C THR A 84 44.52 -16.08 -6.00
N GLU A 85 44.32 -16.74 -4.87
CA GLU A 85 44.19 -18.20 -4.80
C GLU A 85 42.75 -18.64 -5.12
N GLU A 86 42.57 -19.39 -6.22
CA GLU A 86 41.25 -19.74 -6.75
C GLU A 86 40.41 -20.60 -5.78
N THR A 87 41.05 -21.49 -5.02
CA THR A 87 40.42 -22.33 -3.99
C THR A 87 39.81 -21.49 -2.87
N LYS A 88 40.57 -20.54 -2.32
CA LYS A 88 40.11 -19.60 -1.28
C LYS A 88 39.05 -18.64 -1.80
N LYS A 89 39.20 -18.17 -3.04
CA LYS A 89 38.19 -17.34 -3.70
C LYS A 89 36.85 -18.06 -3.83
N LYS A 90 36.87 -19.35 -4.17
CA LYS A 90 35.68 -20.20 -4.24
C LYS A 90 35.05 -20.40 -2.86
N GLU A 91 35.85 -20.63 -1.82
CA GLU A 91 35.36 -20.77 -0.45
C GLU A 91 34.68 -19.47 0.06
N LEU A 92 35.33 -18.32 -0.15
CA LEU A 92 34.77 -17.01 0.19
C LEU A 92 33.49 -16.71 -0.60
N SER A 93 33.43 -17.12 -1.86
CA SER A 93 32.22 -16.97 -2.69
C SER A 93 31.06 -17.80 -2.15
N ASN A 94 31.30 -19.03 -1.70
CA ASN A 94 30.28 -19.87 -1.08
C ASN A 94 29.78 -19.26 0.25
N GLN A 95 30.68 -18.72 1.08
CA GLN A 95 30.30 -18.01 2.31
C GLN A 95 29.47 -16.75 2.01
N LEU A 96 29.86 -15.99 0.99
CA LEU A 96 29.12 -14.83 0.52
C LEU A 96 27.71 -15.20 0.07
N GLU A 97 27.55 -16.30 -0.67
CA GLU A 97 26.25 -16.77 -1.15
C GLU A 97 25.35 -17.21 0.02
N ALA A 98 25.90 -17.95 0.98
CA ALA A 98 25.19 -18.35 2.20
C ALA A 98 24.69 -17.12 2.99
N LEU A 99 25.56 -16.12 3.20
CA LEU A 99 25.19 -14.88 3.89
C LEU A 99 24.13 -14.07 3.14
N LYS A 100 24.23 -13.98 1.80
CA LYS A 100 23.21 -13.30 0.98
C LYS A 100 21.86 -14.00 1.09
N LYS A 101 21.83 -15.33 1.12
CA LYS A 101 20.60 -16.12 1.29
C LYS A 101 19.97 -15.86 2.67
N GLU A 102 20.75 -15.94 3.74
CA GLU A 102 20.27 -15.66 5.10
C GLU A 102 19.76 -14.22 5.24
N LEU A 103 20.45 -13.25 4.62
CA LEU A 103 20.04 -11.85 4.62
C LEU A 103 18.69 -11.66 3.90
N PHE A 104 18.50 -12.33 2.76
CA PHE A 104 17.25 -12.31 2.02
C PHE A 104 16.08 -12.93 2.82
N GLU A 105 16.33 -14.03 3.52
CA GLU A 105 15.33 -14.67 4.38
C GLU A 105 14.91 -13.75 5.54
N LEU A 106 15.88 -13.05 6.16
CA LEU A 106 15.62 -12.12 7.25
C LEU A 106 14.86 -10.87 6.78
N ASP A 107 15.25 -10.28 5.65
CA ASP A 107 14.54 -9.15 5.04
C ASP A 107 13.09 -9.55 4.68
N THR A 108 12.91 -10.74 4.12
CA THR A 108 11.58 -11.28 3.82
C THR A 108 10.73 -11.43 5.07
N LYS A 109 11.31 -11.92 6.17
CA LYS A 109 10.63 -12.04 7.47
C LYS A 109 10.22 -10.67 8.00
N ASN A 110 11.13 -9.70 8.01
CA ASN A 110 10.84 -8.33 8.46
C ASN A 110 9.75 -7.67 7.62
N LYS A 111 9.79 -7.85 6.30
CA LYS A 111 8.75 -7.36 5.39
C LYS A 111 7.39 -7.97 5.68
N LYS A 112 7.30 -9.26 6.05
CA LYS A 112 6.03 -9.88 6.49
C LYS A 112 5.49 -9.19 7.73
N VAL A 113 6.34 -8.96 8.74
CA VAL A 113 5.95 -8.26 9.97
C VAL A 113 5.48 -6.83 9.66
N TYR A 114 6.17 -6.11 8.76
CA TYR A 114 5.74 -4.79 8.29
C TYR A 114 4.36 -4.83 7.63
N ASN A 115 4.14 -5.81 6.74
CA ASN A 115 2.88 -6.01 6.03
C ASN A 115 1.71 -6.36 6.96
N GLU A 116 1.99 -7.01 8.09
CA GLU A 116 0.97 -7.36 9.08
C GLU A 116 0.62 -6.19 10.00
N ILE A 117 1.59 -5.33 10.34
CA ILE A 117 1.46 -4.33 11.40
C ILE A 117 1.23 -2.92 10.86
N VAL A 118 2.09 -2.48 9.95
CA VAL A 118 2.15 -1.09 9.48
C VAL A 118 1.30 -0.91 8.23
N PHE A 119 1.41 -1.84 7.29
CA PHE A 119 0.73 -1.74 5.99
C PHE A 119 -0.80 -1.57 6.09
N PRO A 120 -1.53 -2.23 7.01
CA PRO A 120 -2.98 -1.98 7.17
C PRO A 120 -3.30 -0.55 7.60
N VAL A 121 -2.40 0.12 8.31
CA VAL A 121 -2.59 1.52 8.72
C VAL A 121 -2.33 2.47 7.56
N LEU A 122 -1.41 2.13 6.65
CA LEU A 122 -1.23 2.86 5.40
C LEU A 122 -2.48 2.78 4.51
N GLU A 123 -3.05 1.59 4.37
CA GLU A 123 -4.32 1.39 3.65
C GLU A 123 -5.46 2.20 4.29
N GLU A 124 -5.59 2.15 5.61
CA GLU A 124 -6.62 2.93 6.31
C GLU A 124 -6.43 4.44 6.11
N SER A 125 -5.17 4.91 6.11
CA SER A 125 -4.85 6.31 5.83
C SER A 125 -5.24 6.73 4.42
N ALA A 126 -4.97 5.88 3.42
CA ALA A 126 -5.36 6.12 2.03
C ALA A 126 -6.89 6.19 1.84
N ILE A 127 -7.63 5.31 2.52
CA ILE A 127 -9.09 5.21 2.39
C ILE A 127 -9.83 6.29 3.20
N LYS A 128 -9.42 6.52 4.45
CA LYS A 128 -10.19 7.34 5.40
C LYS A 128 -9.60 8.72 5.63
N GLY A 129 -8.27 8.85 5.57
CA GLY A 129 -7.56 10.08 5.87
C GLY A 129 -7.93 11.21 4.92
N TYR A 130 -7.75 12.45 5.40
CA TYR A 130 -8.04 13.68 4.67
C TYR A 130 -6.73 14.37 4.30
N GLY A 131 -6.18 14.02 3.14
CA GLY A 131 -4.88 14.51 2.67
C GLY A 131 -4.82 16.02 2.38
N ILE A 132 -5.95 16.64 2.02
CA ILE A 132 -6.05 18.09 1.80
C ILE A 132 -5.60 18.89 3.04
N ASP A 133 -5.77 18.33 4.25
CA ASP A 133 -5.43 18.97 5.52
C ASP A 133 -4.24 18.31 6.23
N SER A 134 -3.54 17.36 5.60
CA SER A 134 -2.41 16.66 6.24
C SER A 134 -1.43 16.01 5.25
N ASP A 135 -0.21 16.54 5.20
CA ASP A 135 0.89 16.00 4.39
C ASP A 135 1.28 14.57 4.82
N SER A 136 1.22 14.27 6.12
CA SER A 136 1.52 12.91 6.63
C SER A 136 0.55 11.85 6.08
N ILE A 137 -0.72 12.22 5.85
CA ILE A 137 -1.70 11.33 5.23
C ILE A 137 -1.37 11.14 3.75
N LEU A 138 -0.98 12.20 3.05
CA LEU A 138 -0.55 12.11 1.66
C LEU A 138 0.70 11.23 1.50
N GLU A 139 1.68 11.39 2.39
CA GLU A 139 2.90 10.58 2.38
C GLU A 139 2.62 9.10 2.63
N ARG A 140 1.81 8.77 3.64
CA ARG A 140 1.38 7.38 3.88
C ARG A 140 0.56 6.81 2.74
N THR A 141 -0.31 7.61 2.13
CA THR A 141 -1.09 7.20 0.96
C THR A 141 -0.18 6.90 -0.23
N LYS A 142 0.86 7.73 -0.45
CA LYS A 142 1.86 7.50 -1.49
C LYS A 142 2.60 6.18 -1.28
N ILE A 143 3.06 5.89 -0.07
CA ILE A 143 3.75 4.62 0.25
C ILE A 143 2.83 3.41 -0.03
N TYR A 144 1.57 3.50 0.37
CA TYR A 144 0.56 2.47 0.09
C TYR A 144 0.39 2.25 -1.43
N LEU A 145 0.21 3.34 -2.17
CA LEU A 145 0.01 3.32 -3.62
C LEU A 145 1.22 2.77 -4.38
N GLU A 146 2.44 3.16 -4.01
CA GLU A 146 3.67 2.64 -4.59
C GLU A 146 3.79 1.12 -4.39
N THR A 147 3.42 0.64 -3.21
CA THR A 147 3.44 -0.80 -2.91
C THR A 147 2.40 -1.54 -3.73
N LYS A 148 1.16 -1.05 -3.77
CA LYS A 148 0.07 -1.65 -4.54
C LYS A 148 0.29 -1.57 -6.05
N SER A 149 0.92 -0.52 -6.54
CA SER A 149 1.31 -0.40 -7.95
C SER A 149 2.33 -1.47 -8.34
N LYS A 150 3.35 -1.71 -7.51
CA LYS A 150 4.30 -2.81 -7.74
C LYS A 150 3.61 -4.18 -7.72
N GLU A 151 2.70 -4.42 -6.79
CA GLU A 151 1.90 -5.65 -6.75
C GLU A 151 1.02 -5.81 -8.01
N PHE A 152 0.38 -4.73 -8.46
CA PHE A 152 -0.39 -4.70 -9.69
C PHE A 152 0.45 -5.08 -10.89
N GLU A 153 1.59 -4.42 -11.10
CA GLU A 153 2.47 -4.69 -12.26
C GLU A 153 3.03 -6.13 -12.22
N ASN A 154 3.44 -6.61 -11.05
CA ASN A 154 3.92 -7.98 -10.92
C ASN A 154 2.82 -8.99 -11.26
N THR A 155 1.61 -8.79 -10.74
CA THR A 155 0.49 -9.70 -11.03
C THR A 155 0.00 -9.59 -12.47
N LYS A 156 0.04 -8.40 -13.08
CA LYS A 156 -0.23 -8.17 -14.51
C LYS A 156 0.78 -8.92 -15.38
N ASN A 157 2.06 -8.82 -15.06
CA ASN A 157 3.14 -9.51 -15.79
C ASN A 157 3.02 -11.03 -15.69
N GLU A 158 2.69 -11.57 -14.52
CA GLU A 158 2.45 -13.02 -14.37
C GLU A 158 1.23 -13.50 -15.15
N LEU A 159 0.17 -12.69 -15.23
CA LEU A 159 -1.00 -13.00 -16.06
C LEU A 159 -0.65 -12.93 -17.55
N ALA A 160 0.10 -11.92 -17.97
CA ALA A 160 0.52 -11.71 -19.36
C ALA A 160 1.41 -12.83 -19.91
N LYS A 161 2.17 -13.53 -19.05
CA LYS A 161 2.91 -14.75 -19.42
C LYS A 161 2.01 -15.89 -19.87
N LYS A 162 0.74 -15.90 -19.43
CA LYS A 162 -0.23 -16.98 -19.67
C LYS A 162 -1.27 -16.59 -20.70
N ILE A 163 -1.73 -15.33 -20.66
CA ILE A 163 -2.86 -14.83 -21.44
C ILE A 163 -2.45 -13.55 -22.17
N LYS A 164 -2.80 -13.42 -23.45
CA LYS A 164 -2.70 -12.14 -24.16
C LYS A 164 -3.77 -11.19 -23.65
N LEU A 165 -3.41 -10.30 -22.74
CA LEU A 165 -4.36 -9.43 -22.02
C LEU A 165 -5.26 -8.60 -22.95
N GLU A 166 -4.69 -8.08 -24.05
CA GLU A 166 -5.43 -7.24 -25.03
C GLU A 166 -6.29 -8.05 -26.01
N SER A 167 -6.08 -9.36 -26.08
CA SER A 167 -6.77 -10.24 -27.03
C SER A 167 -6.86 -11.66 -26.47
N PRO A 168 -7.62 -11.87 -25.39
CA PRO A 168 -7.87 -13.20 -24.85
C PRO A 168 -8.55 -14.05 -25.92
N LYS A 169 -8.12 -15.31 -26.06
CA LYS A 169 -8.51 -16.18 -27.18
C LYS A 169 -9.90 -16.80 -27.01
N ASN A 170 -10.37 -16.91 -25.78
CA ASN A 170 -11.62 -17.60 -25.44
C ASN A 170 -12.29 -16.94 -24.22
N LYS A 171 -13.53 -17.39 -23.92
CA LYS A 171 -14.35 -16.85 -22.82
C LYS A 171 -13.64 -16.96 -21.47
N GLN A 172 -13.00 -18.10 -21.19
CA GLN A 172 -12.31 -18.34 -19.92
C GLN A 172 -11.11 -17.39 -19.71
N GLU A 173 -10.25 -17.25 -20.71
CA GLU A 173 -9.12 -16.31 -20.66
C GLU A 173 -9.63 -14.86 -20.46
N SER A 174 -10.72 -14.51 -21.14
CA SER A 174 -11.32 -13.18 -21.02
C SER A 174 -11.91 -12.93 -19.63
N GLU A 175 -12.54 -13.93 -19.00
CA GLU A 175 -13.01 -13.82 -17.61
C GLU A 175 -11.86 -13.62 -16.62
N GLU A 176 -10.74 -14.32 -16.81
CA GLU A 176 -9.58 -14.19 -15.93
C GLU A 176 -9.00 -12.77 -15.97
N VAL A 177 -8.85 -12.21 -17.17
CA VAL A 177 -8.41 -10.81 -17.37
C VAL A 177 -9.43 -9.84 -16.76
N LEU A 178 -10.74 -10.09 -16.94
CA LEU A 178 -11.79 -9.26 -16.35
C LEU A 178 -11.76 -9.28 -14.82
N LYS A 179 -11.62 -10.46 -14.21
CA LYS A 179 -11.52 -10.64 -12.75
C LYS A 179 -10.28 -9.93 -12.20
N PHE A 180 -9.16 -10.01 -12.91
CA PHE A 180 -7.93 -9.30 -12.57
C PHE A 180 -8.15 -7.79 -12.48
N TYR A 181 -8.64 -7.17 -13.56
CA TYR A 181 -8.85 -5.72 -13.60
C TYR A 181 -9.92 -5.26 -12.62
N LYS A 182 -11.02 -6.01 -12.49
CA LYS A 182 -12.09 -5.72 -11.54
C LYS A 182 -11.57 -5.61 -10.11
N LYS A 183 -10.78 -6.59 -9.66
CA LYS A 183 -10.18 -6.62 -8.31
C LYS A 183 -9.34 -5.37 -8.04
N TRP A 184 -8.52 -4.97 -9.00
CA TRP A 184 -7.62 -3.83 -8.84
C TRP A 184 -8.35 -2.49 -8.92
N THR A 185 -9.31 -2.34 -9.84
CA THR A 185 -10.25 -1.22 -9.87
C THR A 185 -10.99 -1.05 -8.55
N GLU A 186 -11.53 -2.14 -7.98
CA GLU A 186 -12.21 -2.10 -6.68
C GLU A 186 -11.25 -1.72 -5.53
N THR A 187 -10.00 -2.15 -5.61
CA THR A 187 -8.97 -1.81 -4.61
C THR A 187 -8.66 -0.32 -4.64
N PHE A 188 -8.40 0.25 -5.82
CA PHE A 188 -8.01 1.65 -5.96
C PHE A 188 -9.19 2.62 -5.79
N ASN A 189 -10.41 2.23 -6.17
CA ASN A 189 -11.59 3.08 -6.00
C ASN A 189 -12.03 3.27 -4.54
N LYS A 190 -11.51 2.47 -3.60
CA LYS A 190 -11.70 2.69 -2.15
C LYS A 190 -10.88 3.87 -1.64
N ILE A 191 -9.81 4.23 -2.32
CA ILE A 191 -8.92 5.31 -1.89
C ILE A 191 -9.66 6.64 -2.03
N ARG A 192 -9.52 7.50 -1.01
CA ARG A 192 -10.17 8.81 -1.05
C ARG A 192 -9.60 9.62 -2.20
N LYS A 193 -10.46 10.16 -3.07
CA LYS A 193 -10.05 10.93 -4.26
C LYS A 193 -9.10 12.08 -3.94
N SER A 194 -9.34 12.79 -2.83
CA SER A 194 -8.48 13.88 -2.37
C SER A 194 -7.05 13.45 -2.04
N ASN A 195 -6.83 12.15 -1.82
CA ASN A 195 -5.51 11.60 -1.51
C ASN A 195 -4.83 11.01 -2.75
N LEU A 196 -5.48 11.06 -3.92
CA LEU A 196 -4.93 10.63 -5.22
C LEU A 196 -4.33 11.80 -6.01
N ASP A 197 -4.60 13.04 -5.60
CA ASP A 197 -4.07 14.26 -6.21
C ASP A 197 -2.64 14.55 -5.74
N ILE A 198 -1.82 13.50 -5.79
CA ILE A 198 -0.39 13.52 -5.49
C ILE A 198 0.36 13.00 -6.70
N ASN A 199 1.51 13.62 -6.97
CA ASN A 199 2.35 13.27 -8.09
C ASN A 199 2.92 11.85 -7.93
N LYS A 200 2.66 10.99 -8.92
CA LYS A 200 3.28 9.68 -9.09
C LYS A 200 4.60 9.83 -9.85
N THR A 201 4.58 10.62 -10.92
CA THR A 201 5.76 11.10 -11.65
C THR A 201 5.69 12.62 -11.79
N LYS A 202 6.62 13.25 -12.52
CA LYS A 202 6.54 14.68 -12.82
C LYS A 202 5.31 15.06 -13.68
N GLU A 203 4.77 14.10 -14.43
CA GLU A 203 3.75 14.32 -15.46
C GLU A 203 2.44 13.57 -15.19
N GLU A 204 2.40 12.70 -14.16
CA GLU A 204 1.28 11.81 -13.87
C GLU A 204 0.96 11.84 -12.38
N THR A 205 -0.31 12.06 -12.03
CA THR A 205 -0.81 11.87 -10.67
C THR A 205 -1.23 10.43 -10.42
N TRP A 206 -1.38 10.06 -9.15
CA TRP A 206 -1.99 8.78 -8.81
C TRP A 206 -3.45 8.68 -9.28
N ALA A 207 -4.18 9.80 -9.36
CA ALA A 207 -5.52 9.84 -9.91
C ALA A 207 -5.53 9.44 -11.41
N ASP A 208 -4.59 9.95 -12.20
CA ASP A 208 -4.45 9.59 -13.62
C ASP A 208 -4.15 8.11 -13.81
N TRP A 209 -3.25 7.57 -12.98
CA TRP A 209 -2.89 6.16 -13.04
C TRP A 209 -4.05 5.24 -12.66
N VAL A 210 -4.80 5.57 -11.60
CA VAL A 210 -6.02 4.82 -11.21
C VAL A 210 -7.08 4.90 -12.32
N LYS A 211 -7.21 6.06 -12.97
CA LYS A 211 -8.11 6.21 -14.11
C LYS A 211 -7.74 5.28 -15.26
N LYS A 212 -6.45 5.17 -15.62
CA LYS A 212 -5.99 4.25 -16.67
C LYS A 212 -6.38 2.79 -16.38
N ILE A 213 -6.23 2.34 -15.13
CA ILE A 213 -6.65 0.98 -14.73
C ILE A 213 -8.16 0.78 -14.89
N ASN A 214 -8.95 1.79 -14.51
CA ASN A 214 -10.40 1.73 -14.68
C ASN A 214 -10.80 1.71 -16.17
N ASP A 215 -10.10 2.45 -17.01
CA ASP A 215 -10.33 2.45 -18.46
C ASP A 215 -9.97 1.09 -19.08
N GLU A 216 -8.86 0.47 -18.64
CA GLU A 216 -8.48 -0.91 -19.02
C GLU A 216 -9.56 -1.94 -18.60
N TYR A 217 -10.13 -1.79 -17.41
CA TYR A 217 -11.24 -2.63 -16.94
C TYR A 217 -12.49 -2.50 -17.82
N VAL A 218 -12.90 -1.27 -18.14
CA VAL A 218 -14.07 -1.01 -18.98
C VAL A 218 -13.87 -1.60 -20.38
N SER A 219 -12.71 -1.36 -21.00
CA SER A 219 -12.38 -1.94 -22.30
C SER A 219 -12.41 -3.47 -22.28
N THR A 220 -11.82 -4.09 -21.25
CA THR A 220 -11.83 -5.55 -21.07
C THR A 220 -13.26 -6.09 -20.94
N LYS A 221 -14.12 -5.40 -20.18
CA LYS A 221 -15.52 -5.79 -19.98
C LYS A 221 -16.32 -5.75 -21.30
N GLU A 222 -16.10 -4.73 -22.12
CA GLU A 222 -16.73 -4.62 -23.44
C GLU A 222 -16.25 -5.73 -24.39
N ALA A 223 -14.95 -6.03 -24.39
CA ALA A 223 -14.40 -7.13 -25.19
C ALA A 223 -14.96 -8.49 -24.75
N HIS A 224 -15.06 -8.73 -23.45
CA HIS A 224 -15.65 -9.94 -22.89
C HIS A 224 -17.11 -10.13 -23.32
N SER A 225 -17.92 -9.08 -23.20
CA SER A 225 -19.35 -9.10 -23.58
C SER A 225 -19.54 -9.47 -25.06
N LYS A 226 -18.64 -9.03 -25.95
CA LYS A 226 -18.66 -9.38 -27.38
C LYS A 226 -18.35 -10.86 -27.64
N LEU A 227 -17.57 -11.50 -26.78
CA LEU A 227 -17.30 -12.93 -26.87
C LEU A 227 -18.49 -13.75 -26.39
N GLU A 228 -19.26 -13.28 -25.41
CA GLU A 228 -20.47 -13.97 -24.92
C GLU A 228 -21.58 -14.07 -25.99
N LEU A 229 -21.68 -13.07 -26.87
CA LEU A 229 -22.66 -13.00 -27.96
C LEU A 229 -22.30 -13.87 -29.18
N LYS A 230 -21.13 -14.52 -29.19
CA LYS A 230 -20.69 -15.50 -30.20
C LYS A 230 -20.71 -16.91 -29.63
#